data_AF-A0A920Q1V1-F1
#
_entry.id   AF-A0A920Q1V1-F1
#
_cell.length_a   1.000
_cell.length_b   1.000
_cell.length_c   1.000
_cell.angle_alpha   90.00
_cell.angle_beta   90.00
_cell.angle_gamma   90.00
#
_symmetry.space_group_name_H-M   'P 1'
#
loop_
_entity.id
_entity.type
_entity.pdbx_description
1 polymer ?
#
loop_
_entity_poly.entity_id
_entity_poly.type
_entity_poly.pdbx_seq_one_letter_code
_entity_poly.pdbx_strand_id
1 'polypeptide(L)' 'MNWTNGDDVIIIPAVDNDEAAQLFPDGWDEQKPYLRVVPQPR' A
#
# COMPACT_ATOMS: atom_id res chain seq x y z
N MET A 1 -3.52 2.61 -19.12
CA MET A 1 -4.14 1.87 -18.00
C MET A 1 -3.63 0.44 -18.08
N ASN A 2 -2.44 0.14 -17.55
CA ASN A 2 -1.88 -1.23 -17.57
C ASN A 2 -1.35 -1.53 -16.17
N TRP A 3 -2.26 -1.81 -15.23
CA TRP A 3 -1.88 -2.42 -13.96
C TRP A 3 -1.99 -3.93 -14.13
N THR A 4 -0.93 -4.66 -13.80
CA THR A 4 -0.85 -6.11 -13.90
C THR A 4 -0.94 -6.70 -12.49
N ASN A 5 -1.61 -7.84 -12.34
CA ASN A 5 -1.69 -8.52 -11.05
C ASN A 5 -0.26 -8.91 -10.59
N GLY A 6 0.21 -8.29 -9.50
CA GLY A 6 1.57 -8.38 -8.99
C GLY A 6 2.34 -7.04 -8.97
N ASP A 7 1.81 -5.98 -9.60
CA ASP A 7 2.40 -4.64 -9.55
C ASP A 7 2.05 -3.93 -8.24
N ASP A 8 2.91 -2.99 -7.83
CA ASP A 8 2.73 -2.21 -6.60
C ASP A 8 1.35 -1.53 -6.54
N VAL A 9 0.70 -1.67 -5.38
CA VAL A 9 -0.61 -1.08 -5.08
C VAL A 9 -0.43 0.11 -4.15
N ILE A 10 -1.37 1.05 -4.23
CA ILE A 10 -1.37 2.24 -3.38
C ILE A 10 -2.34 2.01 -2.22
N ILE A 11 -1.88 2.20 -0.99
CA ILE A 11 -2.77 2.21 0.18
C ILE A 11 -3.61 3.48 0.10
N ILE A 12 -4.93 3.31 0.03
CA ILE A 12 -5.85 4.43 0.02
C ILE A 12 -5.74 5.20 1.35
N PRO A 13 -5.82 6.54 1.33
CA PRO A 13 -5.73 7.36 2.54
C PRO A 13 -6.92 7.18 3.50
N ALA A 14 -7.93 6.40 3.11
CA ALA A 14 -9.05 6.03 3.97
C ALA A 14 -8.74 4.85 4.90
N VAL A 15 -7.61 4.15 4.70
CA VAL A 15 -7.15 3.08 5.59
C VAL A 15 -6.27 3.70 6.67
N ASP A 16 -6.61 3.43 7.92
CA ASP A 16 -5.86 3.91 9.08
C ASP A 16 -4.49 3.21 9.18
N ASN A 17 -3.52 3.90 9.79
CA ASN A 17 -2.16 3.37 9.93
C ASN A 17 -2.11 2.03 10.69
N ASP A 18 -2.98 1.83 11.67
CA ASP A 18 -3.04 0.60 12.46
C ASP A 18 -3.53 -0.59 11.62
N GLU A 19 -4.55 -0.38 10.77
CA GLU A 19 -5.01 -1.39 9.82
C GLU A 19 -3.95 -1.65 8.74
N ALA A 20 -3.32 -0.60 8.22
CA ALA A 20 -2.24 -0.73 7.25
C ALA A 20 -1.06 -1.52 7.84
N ALA A 21 -0.72 -1.35 9.12
CA ALA A 21 0.34 -2.12 9.79
C ALA A 21 -0.01 -3.59 9.97
N GLN A 22 -1.30 -3.92 10.13
CA GLN A 22 -1.76 -5.31 10.17
C GLN A 22 -1.78 -5.96 8.79
N LEU A 23 -2.19 -5.22 7.76
CA LEU A 23 -2.31 -5.69 6.38
C LEU A 23 -0.95 -5.77 5.67
N PHE A 24 -0.04 -4.85 5.98
CA PHE A 24 1.28 -4.73 5.38
C PHE A 24 2.36 -4.79 6.48
N PRO A 25 2.59 -5.98 7.07
CA PRO A 25 3.58 -6.15 8.14
C PRO A 25 5.02 -5.93 7.67
N ASP A 26 5.26 -6.05 6.37
CA ASP A 26 6.56 -5.77 5.73
C ASP A 26 6.85 -4.28 5.57
N GLY A 27 5.89 -3.42 5.93
CA GLY A 27 5.97 -1.97 5.81
C GLY A 27 5.55 -1.45 4.43
N TRP A 28 5.50 -0.12 4.30
CA TRP A 28 5.13 0.57 3.06
C TRP A 28 6.06 1.75 2.79
N ASP A 29 6.21 2.11 1.52
CA ASP A 29 6.96 3.30 1.14
C ASP A 29 6.03 4.52 1.16
N GLU A 30 6.15 5.34 2.21
CA GLU A 30 5.40 6.59 2.36
C GLU A 30 6.16 7.75 1.73
N GLN A 31 5.93 7.97 0.43
CA GLN A 31 6.46 9.14 -0.28
C GLN A 31 5.70 10.42 0.12
N LYS A 32 4.38 10.28 0.36
CA LYS A 32 3.50 11.37 0.82
C LYS A 32 2.41 10.80 1.74
N PRO A 33 1.76 11.63 2.58
CA PRO A 33 0.71 11.17 3.50
C PRO A 33 -0.46 10.44 2.82
N TYR A 34 -0.68 10.72 1.54
CA TYR A 34 -1.73 10.12 0.70
C TYR A 34 -1.18 9.18 -0.38
N LEU A 35 0.14 9.01 -0.45
CA LEU A 35 0.81 8.19 -1.45
C LEU A 35 1.75 7.22 -0.74
N ARG A 36 1.14 6.12 -0.32
CA ARG A 36 1.81 4.97 0.29
C ARG A 36 1.78 3.83 -0.69
N VAL A 37 2.94 3.33 -1.07
CA VAL A 37 3.07 2.27 -2.07
C VAL A 37 3.50 0.99 -1.38
N VAL A 38 2.82 -0.10 -1.69
CA VAL A 38 3.13 -1.45 -1.19
C VAL A 38 3.14 -2.46 -2.34
N PRO A 39 4.07 -3.42 -2.33
CA PRO A 39 3.99 -4.53 -3.25
C PRO A 39 2.69 -5.30 -2.99
N GLN A 40 2.02 -5.76 -4.05
CA GLN A 40 0.78 -6.50 -3.90
C GLN A 40 1.02 -7.76 -3.03
N PRO A 41 0.27 -7.96 -1.94
CA PRO A 41 0.35 -9.17 -1.16
C PRO A 41 -0.03 -10.37 -2.05
N ARG A 42 0.77 -11.44 -1.99
CA ARG A 42 0.52 -12.68 -2.73
C ARG A 42 -0.61 -13.50 -2.14
#